data_AF-A0A8T4YSE1-F1
#
_entry.id   AF-A0A8T4YSE1-F1
#
_cell.length_a   1.000
_cell.length_b   1.000
_cell.length_c   1.000
_cell.angle_alpha   90.00
_cell.angle_beta   90.00
_cell.angle_gamma   90.00
#
_symmetry.space_group_name_H-M   'P 1'
#
loop_
_entity.id
_entity.type
_entity.pdbx_description
1 polymer ?
#
loop_
_entity_poly.entity_id
_entity_poly.type
_entity_poly.pdbx_seq_one_letter_code
_entity_poly.pdbx_strand_id
1 'polypeptide(L)'
;MRIKNTSRYPTDEVEQLVRFASRGIDSSRVEVHVKNSKRVFAGRAWHNIGRNMVINVAEDITDLLVVRVGSPTNFPFEFSYPRLKTAPRYMIQDWREAVVCLTAHELYHIKQRRTGRRASEVRAERWALKRLLEYRRAIAQTISS
;
A
#
# COMPACT_ATOMS: atom_id res chain seq x y z
N MET A 1 11.67 1.11 7.90
CA MET A 1 10.95 1.58 6.71
C MET A 1 11.40 2.98 6.35
N ARG A 2 11.75 3.20 5.09
CA ARG A 2 11.96 4.54 4.51
C ARG A 2 10.79 4.88 3.58
N ILE A 3 10.40 6.14 3.51
CA ILE A 3 9.28 6.60 2.66
C ILE A 3 9.78 7.76 1.81
N LYS A 4 9.57 7.68 0.49
CA LYS A 4 9.83 8.76 -0.46
C LYS A 4 8.53 9.14 -1.14
N ASN A 5 8.05 10.35 -0.87
CA ASN A 5 6.87 10.89 -1.52
C ASN A 5 7.27 11.81 -2.68
N THR A 6 6.80 11.47 -3.88
CA THR A 6 6.89 12.31 -5.10
C THR A 6 5.51 12.45 -5.76
N SER A 7 4.46 12.15 -5.01
CA SER A 7 3.07 12.38 -5.41
C SER A 7 2.67 13.84 -5.16
N ARG A 8 1.47 14.20 -5.62
CA ARG A 8 0.86 15.51 -5.37
C ARG A 8 0.31 15.70 -3.95
N TYR A 9 0.34 14.65 -3.12
CA TYR A 9 -0.29 14.66 -1.79
C TYR A 9 0.69 15.08 -0.70
N PRO A 10 0.21 15.64 0.43
CA PRO A 10 1.07 16.10 1.52
C PRO A 10 1.95 14.98 2.07
N THR A 11 3.25 15.25 2.22
CA THR A 11 4.23 14.24 2.65
C THR A 11 3.93 13.69 4.04
N ASP A 12 3.65 14.54 5.02
CA ASP A 12 3.37 14.10 6.39
C ASP A 12 2.16 13.17 6.46
N GLU A 13 1.11 13.49 5.71
CA GLU A 13 -0.10 12.67 5.64
C GLU A 13 0.18 11.33 4.93
N VAL A 14 0.88 11.36 3.79
CA VAL A 14 1.30 10.13 3.09
C VAL A 14 2.14 9.24 4.00
N GLU A 15 3.08 9.80 4.77
CA GLU A 15 3.90 9.04 5.71
C GLU A 15 3.06 8.39 6.80
N GLN A 16 2.12 9.13 7.40
CA GLN A 16 1.21 8.59 8.41
C GLN A 16 0.37 7.43 7.86
N LEU A 17 -0.17 7.57 6.65
CA LEU A 17 -0.98 6.53 5.99
C LEU A 17 -0.16 5.27 5.68
N VAL A 18 1.06 5.42 5.16
CA VAL A 18 1.96 4.30 4.87
C VAL A 18 2.36 3.57 6.15
N ARG A 19 2.72 4.31 7.21
CA ARG A 19 3.04 3.73 8.53
C ARG A 19 1.84 3.06 9.17
N PHE A 20 0.64 3.61 8.99
CA PHE A 20 -0.59 2.98 9.44
C PHE A 20 -0.81 1.64 8.72
N ALA A 21 -0.72 1.64 7.39
CA ALA A 21 -0.94 0.45 6.55
C ALA A 21 0.08 -0.66 6.83
N SER A 22 1.30 -0.32 7.23
CA SER A 22 2.37 -1.28 7.50
C SER A 22 2.25 -2.02 8.82
N ARG A 23 1.35 -1.62 9.73
CA ARG A 23 1.20 -2.25 11.05
C ARG A 23 0.94 -3.75 10.92
N GLY A 24 1.64 -4.57 11.71
CA GLY A 24 1.53 -6.04 11.69
C GLY A 24 2.32 -6.74 10.58
N ILE A 25 3.14 -6.00 9.84
CA ILE A 25 4.13 -6.53 8.89
C ILE A 25 5.50 -5.93 9.22
N ASP A 26 6.53 -6.77 9.28
CA ASP A 26 7.90 -6.27 9.37
C ASP A 26 8.26 -5.49 8.09
N SER A 27 8.41 -4.18 8.26
CA SER A 27 8.75 -3.22 7.20
C SER A 27 10.10 -2.55 7.46
N SER A 28 10.93 -3.10 8.34
CA SER A 28 12.24 -2.53 8.72
C SER A 28 13.12 -2.23 7.50
N ARG A 29 13.30 -3.23 6.61
CA ARG A 29 14.10 -3.16 5.37
C ARG A 29 13.29 -2.89 4.09
N VAL A 30 12.18 -2.17 4.22
CA VAL A 30 11.33 -1.78 3.08
C VAL A 30 11.47 -0.28 2.82
N GLU A 31 11.67 0.09 1.56
CA GLU A 31 11.52 1.47 1.09
C GLU A 31 10.21 1.60 0.30
N VAL A 32 9.41 2.62 0.61
CA VAL A 32 8.12 2.89 -0.05
C VAL A 32 8.25 4.15 -0.88
N HIS A 33 8.00 4.06 -2.19
CA HIS A 33 7.90 5.22 -3.08
C HIS A 33 6.44 5.49 -3.41
N VAL A 34 5.94 6.64 -2.97
CA VAL A 34 4.60 7.10 -3.31
C VAL A 34 4.70 8.09 -4.48
N LYS A 35 3.96 7.85 -5.56
CA LYS A 35 4.06 8.59 -6.83
C LYS A 35 2.67 8.89 -7.39
N ASN A 36 2.60 9.83 -8.34
CA ASN A 36 1.38 10.09 -9.10
C ASN A 36 1.05 8.95 -10.08
N SER A 37 -0.24 8.71 -10.29
CA SER A 37 -0.79 7.81 -11.31
C SER A 37 -1.68 8.56 -12.29
N LYS A 38 -1.70 8.09 -13.55
CA LYS A 38 -2.72 8.47 -14.55
C LYS A 38 -4.01 7.63 -14.40
N ARG A 39 -3.95 6.50 -13.68
CA ARG A 39 -5.10 5.63 -13.35
C ARG A 39 -5.55 5.87 -11.90
N VAL A 40 -6.56 5.16 -11.43
CA VAL A 40 -7.05 5.23 -10.04
C VAL A 40 -5.93 4.94 -9.04
N PHE A 41 -5.25 3.80 -9.17
CA PHE A 41 -3.99 3.49 -8.48
C PHE A 41 -3.27 2.32 -9.15
N ALA A 42 -2.01 2.08 -8.77
CA ALA A 42 -1.24 0.90 -9.14
C ALA A 42 -0.11 0.63 -8.13
N GLY A 43 -0.03 -0.60 -7.63
CA GLY A 43 1.00 -1.06 -6.70
C GLY A 43 1.99 -1.98 -7.40
N ARG A 44 3.20 -2.06 -6.83
CA ARG A 44 4.15 -3.13 -7.13
C ARG A 44 5.17 -3.26 -6.01
N ALA A 45 5.45 -4.50 -5.61
CA ALA A 45 6.60 -4.86 -4.79
C ALA A 45 7.76 -5.41 -5.65
N TRP A 46 8.98 -5.02 -5.31
CA TRP A 46 10.23 -5.62 -5.78
C TRP A 46 10.99 -6.14 -4.59
N HIS A 47 11.83 -7.14 -4.84
CA HIS A 47 12.54 -7.85 -3.80
C HIS A 47 14.00 -8.12 -4.18
N ASN A 48 14.84 -8.39 -3.18
CA ASN A 48 16.28 -8.64 -3.34
C ASN A 48 17.02 -7.49 -4.06
N ILE A 49 16.65 -6.26 -3.72
CA ILE A 49 17.04 -5.07 -4.49
C ILE A 49 18.43 -4.58 -4.14
N GLY A 50 18.96 -4.90 -2.95
CA GLY A 50 20.31 -4.52 -2.53
C GLY A 50 21.45 -5.06 -3.42
N ARG A 51 21.14 -5.80 -4.50
CA ARG A 51 22.09 -6.20 -5.55
C ARG A 51 21.87 -5.49 -6.90
N ASN A 52 20.91 -4.58 -6.99
CA ASN A 52 20.46 -3.98 -8.25
C ASN A 52 20.88 -2.51 -8.33
N MET A 53 21.95 -2.23 -9.08
CA MET A 53 22.54 -0.89 -9.24
C MET A 53 21.62 0.12 -9.96
N VAL A 54 20.51 -0.33 -10.56
CA VAL A 54 19.59 0.53 -11.31
C VAL A 54 18.52 1.15 -10.40
N ILE A 55 18.26 0.56 -9.24
CA ILE A 55 17.16 0.97 -8.37
C ILE A 55 17.71 1.85 -7.24
N ASN A 56 17.38 3.15 -7.28
CA ASN A 56 17.79 4.14 -6.28
C ASN A 56 17.01 3.97 -4.96
N VAL A 57 17.45 3.01 -4.13
CA VAL A 57 17.02 2.78 -2.75
C VAL A 57 18.23 2.87 -1.82
N ALA A 58 18.00 3.10 -0.52
CA ALA A 58 19.10 3.12 0.45
C ALA A 58 19.79 1.74 0.59
N GLU A 59 21.07 1.74 0.97
CA GLU A 59 21.93 0.54 1.02
C GLU A 59 21.38 -0.59 1.91
N ASP A 60 20.65 -0.25 2.97
CA ASP A 60 20.08 -1.21 3.95
C ASP A 60 18.76 -1.86 3.50
N ILE A 61 18.26 -1.51 2.31
CA ILE A 61 16.93 -1.90 1.82
C ILE A 61 17.00 -3.19 1.00
N THR A 62 16.13 -4.13 1.34
CA THR A 62 16.00 -5.41 0.62
C THR A 62 14.78 -5.46 -0.29
N ASP A 63 13.75 -4.65 0.00
CA ASP A 63 12.46 -4.63 -0.69
C ASP A 63 12.01 -3.19 -0.99
N LEU A 64 11.47 -2.96 -2.18
CA LEU A 64 10.93 -1.68 -2.64
C LEU A 64 9.45 -1.89 -2.91
N LEU A 65 8.65 -0.95 -2.47
CA LEU A 65 7.23 -0.88 -2.75
C LEU A 65 6.95 0.43 -3.45
N VAL A 66 6.41 0.39 -4.67
CA VAL A 66 5.97 1.59 -5.39
C VAL A 66 4.45 1.64 -5.37
N VAL A 67 3.92 2.68 -4.74
CA VAL A 67 2.49 3.02 -4.72
C VAL A 67 2.27 4.20 -5.65
N ARG A 68 1.47 3.98 -6.70
CA ARG A 68 1.03 5.04 -7.61
C ARG A 68 -0.43 5.35 -7.33
N VAL A 69 -0.76 6.61 -7.04
CA VAL A 69 -2.11 7.05 -6.68
C VAL A 69 -2.63 8.11 -7.64
N GLY A 70 -3.88 7.94 -8.09
CA GLY A 70 -4.58 8.81 -9.03
C GLY A 70 -4.94 10.18 -8.46
N SER A 71 -5.56 11.05 -9.25
CA SER A 71 -6.09 12.33 -8.78
C SER A 71 -7.31 12.13 -7.87
N PRO A 72 -7.66 13.10 -7.01
CA PRO A 72 -8.87 13.00 -6.18
C PRO A 72 -10.14 12.75 -7.00
N THR A 73 -10.21 13.28 -8.22
CA THR A 73 -11.33 13.09 -9.16
C THR A 73 -11.52 11.67 -9.66
N ASN A 74 -10.55 10.76 -9.43
CA ASN A 74 -10.66 9.35 -9.80
C ASN A 74 -11.37 8.53 -8.71
N PHE A 75 -11.79 9.17 -7.62
CA PHE A 75 -12.48 8.55 -6.48
C PHE A 75 -13.88 9.18 -6.31
N PRO A 76 -14.87 8.44 -5.80
CA PRO A 76 -14.76 7.08 -5.28
C PRO A 76 -14.64 6.02 -6.39
N PHE A 77 -14.08 4.86 -6.06
CA PHE A 77 -13.87 3.75 -6.99
C PHE A 77 -14.27 2.41 -6.36
N GLU A 78 -15.06 1.60 -7.06
CA GLU A 78 -15.35 0.22 -6.64
C GLU A 78 -14.19 -0.69 -7.05
N PHE A 79 -13.43 -1.18 -6.06
CA PHE A 79 -12.38 -2.15 -6.32
C PHE A 79 -12.93 -3.58 -6.32
N SER A 80 -12.63 -4.31 -7.39
CA SER A 80 -12.91 -5.73 -7.52
C SER A 80 -11.90 -6.41 -8.43
N TYR A 81 -11.59 -7.69 -8.15
CA TYR A 81 -10.82 -8.53 -9.05
C TYR A 81 -11.76 -9.32 -9.98
N PRO A 82 -11.77 -9.08 -11.31
CA PRO A 82 -12.71 -9.73 -12.21
C PRO A 82 -12.62 -11.26 -12.22
N ARG A 83 -11.42 -11.81 -11.99
CA ARG A 83 -11.13 -13.25 -12.06
C ARG A 83 -11.03 -13.93 -10.69
N LEU A 84 -11.11 -13.18 -9.59
CA LEU A 84 -10.95 -13.71 -8.22
C LEU A 84 -12.23 -13.49 -7.43
N LYS A 85 -13.23 -14.36 -7.64
CA LYS A 85 -14.57 -14.25 -7.02
C LYS A 85 -14.55 -14.27 -5.48
N THR A 86 -13.50 -14.81 -4.86
CA THR A 86 -13.34 -14.89 -3.40
C THR A 86 -12.55 -13.73 -2.79
N ALA A 87 -11.99 -12.85 -3.63
CA ALA A 87 -11.43 -11.58 -3.21
C ALA A 87 -12.58 -10.63 -2.84
N PRO A 88 -12.44 -9.85 -1.76
CA PRO A 88 -13.49 -8.91 -1.38
C PRO A 88 -13.66 -7.83 -2.45
N ARG A 89 -14.89 -7.33 -2.56
CA ARG A 89 -15.24 -6.13 -3.32
C ARG A 89 -15.53 -5.02 -2.33
N TYR A 90 -15.01 -3.83 -2.55
CA TYR A 90 -15.25 -2.70 -1.66
C TYR A 90 -14.99 -1.36 -2.35
N MET A 91 -15.63 -0.31 -1.82
CA MET A 91 -15.42 1.06 -2.25
C MET A 91 -14.14 1.64 -1.63
N ILE A 92 -13.37 2.34 -2.43
CA ILE A 92 -12.27 3.22 -2.01
C ILE A 92 -12.75 4.65 -2.23
N GLN A 93 -12.94 5.38 -1.13
CA GLN A 93 -13.62 6.67 -1.12
C GLN A 93 -12.74 7.82 -1.60
N ASP A 94 -11.45 7.75 -1.28
CA ASP A 94 -10.50 8.81 -1.61
C ASP A 94 -9.08 8.28 -1.81
N TRP A 95 -8.17 9.20 -2.10
CA TRP A 95 -6.76 8.89 -2.30
C TRP A 95 -6.08 8.34 -1.04
N ARG A 96 -6.56 8.69 0.17
CA ARG A 96 -5.97 8.23 1.43
C ARG A 96 -6.25 6.76 1.63
N GLU A 97 -7.50 6.36 1.41
CA GLU A 97 -7.90 4.95 1.41
C GLU A 97 -7.14 4.15 0.36
N ALA A 98 -6.91 4.74 -0.83
CA ALA A 98 -6.10 4.09 -1.87
C ALA A 98 -4.65 3.85 -1.42
N VAL A 99 -4.01 4.82 -0.77
CA VAL A 99 -2.65 4.67 -0.21
C VAL A 99 -2.63 3.58 0.85
N VAL A 100 -3.62 3.55 1.76
CA VAL A 100 -3.71 2.53 2.83
C VAL A 100 -3.87 1.13 2.23
N CYS A 101 -4.87 0.93 1.37
CA CYS A 101 -5.15 -0.36 0.75
C CYS A 101 -3.96 -0.88 -0.03
N LEU A 102 -3.42 -0.07 -0.93
CA LEU A 102 -2.38 -0.51 -1.85
C LEU A 102 -1.07 -0.80 -1.11
N THR A 103 -0.71 0.03 -0.13
CA THR A 103 0.46 -0.23 0.71
C THR A 103 0.29 -1.53 1.49
N ALA A 104 -0.87 -1.74 2.13
CA ALA A 104 -1.14 -2.95 2.89
C ALA A 104 -1.12 -4.22 2.01
N HIS A 105 -1.70 -4.13 0.81
CA HIS A 105 -1.72 -5.21 -0.17
C HIS A 105 -0.29 -5.64 -0.56
N GLU A 106 0.51 -4.70 -1.04
CA GLU A 106 1.86 -4.97 -1.54
C GLU A 106 2.83 -5.41 -0.42
N LEU A 107 2.70 -4.84 0.79
CA LEU A 107 3.46 -5.30 1.96
C LEU A 107 3.10 -6.75 2.32
N TYR A 108 1.84 -7.17 2.12
CA TYR A 108 1.45 -8.55 2.37
C TYR A 108 2.16 -9.52 1.42
N HIS A 109 2.38 -9.14 0.16
CA HIS A 109 3.19 -9.94 -0.76
C HIS A 109 4.66 -10.04 -0.33
N ILE A 110 5.26 -8.95 0.16
CA ILE A 110 6.58 -8.99 0.79
C ILE A 110 6.60 -9.99 1.96
N LYS A 111 5.60 -9.94 2.85
CA LYS A 111 5.46 -10.90 3.95
C LYS A 111 5.34 -12.34 3.48
N GLN A 112 4.51 -12.61 2.47
CA GLN A 112 4.36 -13.96 1.90
C GLN A 112 5.70 -14.48 1.43
N ARG A 113 6.44 -13.69 0.66
CA ARG A 113 7.76 -14.06 0.16
C ARG A 113 8.77 -14.31 1.27
N ARG A 114 8.90 -13.38 2.22
CA ARG A 114 9.84 -13.52 3.36
C ARG A 114 9.56 -14.75 4.21
N THR A 115 8.30 -15.18 4.27
CA THR A 115 7.88 -16.38 5.02
C THR A 115 7.82 -17.66 4.18
N GLY A 116 8.33 -17.65 2.94
CA GLY A 116 8.31 -18.80 2.04
C GLY A 116 6.91 -19.24 1.59
N ARG A 117 5.88 -18.40 1.81
CA ARG A 117 4.50 -18.69 1.43
C ARG A 117 4.24 -18.31 -0.02
N ARG A 118 3.42 -19.10 -0.71
CA ARG A 118 2.96 -18.79 -2.07
C ARG A 118 2.20 -17.46 -2.09
N ALA A 119 2.45 -16.66 -3.13
CA ALA A 119 1.70 -15.43 -3.37
C ALA A 119 0.19 -15.73 -3.48
N SER A 120 -0.63 -14.88 -2.85
CA SER A 120 -2.09 -15.02 -2.89
C SER A 120 -2.74 -13.64 -2.84
N GLU A 121 -3.20 -13.19 -4.00
CA GLU A 121 -3.98 -11.97 -4.18
C GLU A 121 -5.16 -11.90 -3.20
N VAL A 122 -5.92 -12.98 -3.06
CA VAL A 122 -7.08 -13.03 -2.16
C VAL A 122 -6.70 -12.75 -0.70
N ARG A 123 -5.55 -13.29 -0.24
CA ARG A 123 -5.10 -13.05 1.14
C ARG A 123 -4.52 -11.65 1.31
N ALA A 124 -3.78 -11.16 0.32
CA ALA A 124 -3.29 -9.78 0.30
C ALA A 124 -4.46 -8.78 0.33
N GLU A 125 -5.51 -9.06 -0.44
CA GLU A 125 -6.69 -8.21 -0.53
C GLU A 125 -7.53 -8.22 0.74
N ARG A 126 -7.72 -9.39 1.36
CA ARG A 126 -8.36 -9.47 2.69
C ARG A 126 -7.58 -8.70 3.74
N TRP A 127 -6.25 -8.71 3.66
CA TRP A 127 -5.42 -7.91 4.55
C TRP A 127 -5.54 -6.41 4.28
N ALA A 128 -5.55 -6.00 3.01
CA ALA A 128 -5.78 -4.62 2.61
C ALA A 128 -7.12 -4.09 3.12
N LEU A 129 -8.20 -4.85 2.91
CA LEU A 129 -9.52 -4.50 3.42
C LEU A 129 -9.54 -4.42 4.96
N LYS A 130 -8.88 -5.34 5.66
CA LYS A 130 -8.75 -5.27 7.12
C LYS A 130 -8.11 -3.95 7.58
N ARG A 131 -7.01 -3.54 6.94
CA ARG A 131 -6.33 -2.27 7.24
C ARG A 131 -7.20 -1.05 6.90
N LEU A 132 -7.92 -1.08 5.78
CA LEU A 132 -8.87 -0.03 5.42
C LEU A 132 -9.96 0.15 6.49
N LEU A 133 -10.57 -0.94 6.95
CA LEU A 133 -11.62 -0.88 7.97
C LEU A 133 -11.10 -0.40 9.32
N GLU A 134 -9.84 -0.68 9.66
CA GLU A 134 -9.20 -0.12 10.85
C GLU A 134 -8.92 1.38 10.68
N TYR A 135 -8.48 1.81 9.50
CA TYR A 135 -8.24 3.21 9.19
C TYR A 135 -9.53 4.04 9.30
N ARG A 136 -10.62 3.57 8.68
CA ARG A 136 -11.95 4.20 8.78
C ARG A 136 -12.41 4.36 10.23
N ARG A 137 -12.21 3.32 11.06
CA ARG A 137 -12.54 3.38 12.49
C ARG A 137 -11.70 4.40 13.25
N ALA A 138 -10.40 4.49 12.97
CA ALA A 138 -9.52 5.48 13.60
C ALA A 138 -9.91 6.93 13.25
N ILE A 139 -10.29 7.20 12.00
CA ILE A 139 -10.82 8.51 11.60
C ILE A 139 -12.12 8.82 12.32
N ALA A 140 -13.07 7.88 12.35
CA ALA A 140 -14.35 8.10 13.03
C ALA A 140 -14.15 8.47 14.51
N GLN A 141 -13.23 7.79 15.20
CA GLN A 141 -12.89 8.11 16.59
C GLN A 141 -12.26 9.50 16.77
N THR A 142 -11.44 9.93 15.81
CA THR A 142 -10.79 11.26 15.84
C THR A 142 -11.81 12.39 15.63
N ILE A 143 -12.83 12.16 14.80
CA ILE A 143 -13.90 13.15 14.56
C ILE A 143 -14.89 13.22 15.73
N SER A 144 -15.04 12.12 16.48
CA SER A 144 -15.93 12.05 17.65
C SER A 144 -15.29 12.45 18.98
N SER A 145 -14.00 12.82 18.99
CA SER A 145 -13.27 13.28 20.18
C SER A 145 -13.04 14.79 20.11
#